data_AF-A0A542Y4T6-F1
#
_entry.id   AF-A0A542Y4T6-F1
#
_cell.length_a   1.000
_cell.length_b   1.000
_cell.length_c   1.000
_cell.angle_alpha   90.00
_cell.angle_beta   90.00
_cell.angle_gamma   90.00
#
_symmetry.space_group_name_H-M   'P 1'
#
loop_
_entity.id
_entity.type
_entity.pdbx_description
1 polymer ?
#
loop_
_entity_poly.entity_id
_entity_poly.type
_entity_poly.pdbx_seq_one_letter_code
_entity_poly.pdbx_strand_id
1 'polypeptide(L)'
;MLSTIRLITGAINAPMGSQLRYSLFGLLGVLIGIFVTIAVVAIFWSAGYRRVQHILAEDPSAPVAVLGGLAEDGNEVLTNLGASHSFPKPERVLISFGATAEGLHVYRRFGQRIALLPANRIDNIWLERRALATGREYEVMTFTIRHETGESRRLSLAMFSPGKLCMIPYSPKYMQNILAEFRETLGVKDRAA
;
A
#
# COMPACT_ATOMS: atom_id res chain seq x y z
N MET A 1 11.25 -1.97 33.50
CA MET A 1 12.57 -1.31 33.45
C MET A 1 13.62 -1.94 34.38
N LEU A 2 13.33 -2.24 35.65
CA LEU A 2 14.32 -2.86 36.56
C LEU A 2 14.89 -4.22 36.08
N SER A 3 14.10 -5.01 35.34
CA SER A 3 14.51 -6.34 34.84
C SER A 3 15.57 -6.25 33.73
N THR A 4 15.40 -5.33 32.77
CA THR A 4 16.32 -5.15 31.64
C THR A 4 17.68 -4.59 32.08
N ILE A 5 17.68 -3.67 33.05
CA ILE A 5 18.90 -3.11 33.64
C ILE A 5 19.70 -4.23 34.32
N ARG A 6 19.05 -5.06 35.15
CA ARG A 6 19.71 -6.21 35.79
C ARG A 6 20.29 -7.21 34.79
N LEU A 7 19.62 -7.42 33.66
CA LEU A 7 20.11 -8.30 32.60
C LEU A 7 21.39 -7.76 31.94
N ILE A 8 21.42 -6.46 31.65
CA ILE A 8 22.58 -5.77 31.06
C ILE A 8 23.76 -5.76 32.06
N THR A 9 23.51 -5.40 33.31
CA THR A 9 24.55 -5.36 34.36
C THR A 9 25.07 -6.78 34.65
N GLY A 10 24.20 -7.79 34.65
CA GLY A 10 24.57 -9.20 34.80
C GLY A 10 25.41 -9.72 33.64
N ALA A 11 25.11 -9.33 32.39
CA ALA A 11 25.89 -9.74 31.22
C ALA A 11 27.31 -9.13 31.21
N ILE A 12 27.44 -7.86 31.62
CA ILE A 12 28.71 -7.14 31.68
C ILE A 12 29.61 -7.66 32.80
N ASN A 13 29.03 -7.95 33.97
CA ASN A 13 29.77 -8.40 35.15
C ASN A 13 30.04 -9.92 35.17
N ALA A 14 29.52 -10.68 34.20
CA ALA A 14 29.76 -12.12 34.14
C ALA A 14 31.23 -12.44 33.76
N PRO A 15 31.82 -13.51 34.34
CA PRO A 15 33.20 -13.89 34.07
C PRO A 15 33.45 -14.10 32.58
N MET A 16 34.58 -13.60 32.07
CA MET A 16 35.00 -13.82 30.68
C MET A 16 35.11 -15.32 30.40
N GLY A 17 34.56 -15.78 29.27
CA GLY A 17 34.56 -17.19 28.88
C GLY A 17 33.52 -18.07 29.58
N SER A 18 32.75 -17.55 30.54
CA SER A 18 31.70 -18.33 31.21
C SER A 18 30.49 -18.58 30.31
N GLN A 19 29.91 -19.78 30.40
CA GLN A 19 28.68 -20.15 29.69
C GLN A 19 27.52 -19.21 30.05
N LEU A 20 27.45 -18.74 31.29
CA LEU A 20 26.47 -17.76 31.76
C LEU A 20 26.55 -16.44 30.98
N ARG A 21 27.77 -15.93 30.73
CA ARG A 21 27.97 -14.72 29.94
C ARG A 21 27.46 -14.89 28.52
N TYR A 22 27.78 -16.01 27.88
CA TYR A 22 27.29 -16.32 26.53
C TYR A 22 25.76 -16.44 26.47
N SER A 23 25.13 -17.10 27.45
CA SER A 23 23.68 -17.20 27.53
C SER A 23 23.01 -15.84 27.74
N LEU A 24 23.57 -14.97 28.58
CA LEU A 24 23.05 -13.62 28.83
C LEU A 24 23.18 -12.72 27.59
N PHE A 25 24.32 -12.76 26.89
CA PHE A 25 24.47 -12.03 25.62
C PHE A 25 23.57 -12.58 24.51
N GLY A 26 23.38 -13.91 24.45
CA GLY A 26 22.44 -14.54 23.52
C GLY A 26 21.01 -14.07 23.77
N LEU A 27 20.55 -14.09 25.02
CA LEU A 27 19.22 -13.62 25.40
C LEU A 27 19.03 -12.12 25.13
N LEU A 28 20.05 -11.30 25.42
CA LEU A 28 20.05 -9.87 25.09
C LEU A 28 19.93 -9.66 23.57
N GLY A 29 20.69 -10.42 22.77
CA GLY A 29 20.65 -10.36 21.31
C GLY A 29 19.26 -10.72 20.74
N VAL A 30 18.63 -11.78 21.26
CA VAL A 30 17.26 -12.17 20.87
C VAL A 30 16.26 -11.06 21.22
N LEU A 31 16.34 -10.50 22.43
CA LEU A 31 15.45 -9.40 22.86
C LEU A 31 15.62 -8.15 21.98
N ILE A 32 16.86 -7.79 21.64
CA ILE A 32 17.14 -6.67 20.72
C ILE A 32 16.56 -6.97 19.33
N GLY A 33 16.75 -8.18 18.81
CA GLY A 33 16.19 -8.59 17.51
C GLY A 33 14.67 -8.49 17.45
N ILE A 34 13.98 -8.94 18.51
CA ILE A 34 12.52 -8.81 18.65
C ILE A 34 12.12 -7.33 18.69
N PHE A 35 12.81 -6.52 19.50
CA PHE A 35 12.50 -5.10 19.64
C PHE A 35 12.68 -4.34 18.32
N VAL A 36 13.78 -4.58 17.60
CA VAL A 36 14.03 -3.98 16.28
C VAL A 36 12.95 -4.40 15.29
N THR A 37 12.56 -5.68 15.29
CA THR A 37 11.49 -6.17 14.40
C THR A 37 10.16 -5.46 14.68
N ILE A 38 9.78 -5.33 15.95
CA ILE A 38 8.57 -4.61 16.37
C ILE A 38 8.66 -3.13 15.97
N ALA A 39 9.79 -2.47 16.20
CA ALA A 39 9.99 -1.08 15.85
C ALA A 39 9.87 -0.84 14.33
N VAL A 40 10.47 -1.70 13.51
CA VAL A 40 10.37 -1.64 12.05
C VAL A 40 8.91 -1.84 11.61
N VAL A 41 8.22 -2.86 12.14
CA VAL A 41 6.78 -3.08 11.88
C VAL A 41 5.96 -1.85 12.24
N ALA A 42 6.18 -1.26 13.41
CA ALA A 42 5.45 -0.08 13.88
C ALA A 42 5.69 1.15 12.98
N ILE A 43 6.93 1.36 12.51
CA ILE A 43 7.25 2.45 11.58
C ILE A 43 6.48 2.27 10.27
N PHE A 44 6.54 1.09 9.64
CA PHE A 44 5.81 0.83 8.41
C PHE A 44 4.29 0.92 8.59
N TRP A 45 3.77 0.41 9.71
CA TRP A 45 2.36 0.52 10.06
C TRP A 45 1.92 1.97 10.21
N SER A 46 2.67 2.78 10.98
CA SER A 46 2.35 4.20 11.20
C SER A 46 2.33 5.01 9.90
N ALA A 47 3.27 4.72 8.99
CA ALA A 47 3.32 5.36 7.68
C ALA A 47 2.15 4.96 6.79
N GLY A 48 1.69 3.70 6.84
CA GLY A 48 0.48 3.25 6.17
C GLY A 48 -0.79 3.87 6.75
N TYR A 49 -0.91 3.86 8.08
CA TYR A 49 -2.05 4.40 8.81
C TYR A 49 -2.27 5.89 8.54
N ARG A 50 -1.20 6.71 8.57
CA ARG A 50 -1.30 8.14 8.24
C ARG A 50 -1.82 8.39 6.82
N ARG A 51 -1.49 7.52 5.85
CA ARG A 51 -2.00 7.64 4.47
C ARG A 51 -3.47 7.34 4.38
N VAL A 52 -3.93 6.27 5.05
CA VAL A 52 -5.36 5.93 5.14
C VAL A 52 -6.13 7.09 5.77
N GLN A 53 -5.61 7.66 6.86
CA GLN A 53 -6.26 8.77 7.57
C GLN A 53 -6.50 10.00 6.69
N HIS A 54 -5.59 10.33 5.76
CA HIS A 54 -5.84 11.44 4.82
C HIS A 54 -7.00 11.15 3.87
N ILE A 55 -7.16 9.90 3.42
CA ILE A 55 -8.26 9.52 2.52
C ILE A 55 -9.58 9.48 3.30
N LEU A 56 -9.56 8.90 4.50
CA LEU A 56 -10.72 8.86 5.39
C LEU A 56 -11.12 10.24 5.95
N ALA A 57 -10.20 11.21 5.97
CA ALA A 57 -10.51 12.59 6.32
C ALA A 57 -11.29 13.30 5.21
N GLU A 58 -11.11 12.91 3.94
CA GLU A 58 -11.94 13.40 2.83
C GLU A 58 -13.31 12.69 2.81
N ASP A 59 -13.33 11.37 3.02
CA ASP A 59 -14.56 10.58 3.13
C ASP A 59 -14.35 9.40 4.11
N PRO A 60 -14.98 9.42 5.29
CA PRO A 60 -14.85 8.35 6.30
C PRO A 60 -15.31 6.97 5.85
N SER A 61 -16.11 6.90 4.78
CA SER A 61 -16.65 5.67 4.21
C SER A 61 -15.94 5.20 2.94
N ALA A 62 -14.91 5.92 2.49
CA ALA A 62 -14.19 5.58 1.27
C ALA A 62 -13.52 4.20 1.38
N PRO A 63 -13.74 3.28 0.42
CA PRO A 63 -12.90 2.10 0.32
C PRO A 63 -11.48 2.51 -0.08
N VAL A 64 -10.49 2.15 0.75
CA VAL A 64 -9.09 2.55 0.57
C VAL A 64 -8.21 1.32 0.31
N ALA A 65 -7.47 1.34 -0.80
CA ALA A 65 -6.41 0.37 -1.07
C ALA A 65 -5.03 1.03 -0.92
N VAL A 66 -4.20 0.53 0.01
CA VAL A 66 -2.89 1.11 0.32
C VAL A 66 -1.73 0.26 -0.20
N LEU A 67 -1.10 0.77 -1.26
CA LEU A 67 0.31 0.67 -1.65
C LEU A 67 0.86 -0.58 -2.36
N GLY A 68 1.19 -0.47 -3.66
CA GLY A 68 2.58 -0.61 -4.14
C GLY A 68 2.87 -1.44 -5.42
N GLY A 69 2.75 -0.89 -6.63
CA GLY A 69 3.37 -1.49 -7.82
C GLY A 69 3.18 -0.69 -9.10
N LEU A 70 4.21 -0.68 -9.96
CA LEU A 70 4.35 0.08 -11.21
C LEU A 70 3.04 0.12 -12.00
N ALA A 71 2.37 1.26 -12.00
CA ALA A 71 1.47 1.54 -13.11
C ALA A 71 2.40 1.73 -14.32
N GLU A 72 2.51 0.70 -15.17
CA GLU A 72 3.26 0.74 -16.42
C GLU A 72 2.78 1.91 -17.29
N ASP A 73 1.47 2.16 -17.22
CA ASP A 73 0.76 3.29 -17.83
C ASP A 73 0.74 4.55 -16.94
N GLY A 74 1.20 4.47 -15.69
CA GLY A 74 0.77 5.33 -14.60
C GLY A 74 1.03 6.80 -14.78
N ASN A 75 2.28 7.21 -14.95
CA ASN A 75 2.57 8.64 -14.95
C ASN A 75 2.11 9.31 -16.25
N GLU A 76 2.25 8.64 -17.40
CA GLU A 76 1.81 9.17 -18.69
C GLU A 76 0.28 9.18 -18.79
N VAL A 77 -0.40 8.10 -18.42
CA VAL A 77 -1.87 8.07 -18.38
C VAL A 77 -2.43 8.99 -17.30
N LEU A 78 -1.83 9.08 -16.11
CA LEU A 78 -2.29 10.06 -15.12
C LEU A 78 -2.09 11.49 -15.61
N THR A 79 -0.95 11.81 -16.23
CA THR A 79 -0.73 13.15 -16.83
C THR A 79 -1.76 13.42 -17.93
N ASN A 80 -1.99 12.45 -18.82
CA ASN A 80 -3.00 12.55 -19.88
C ASN A 80 -4.43 12.62 -19.33
N LEU A 81 -4.70 12.05 -18.16
CA LEU A 81 -5.98 12.13 -17.46
C LEU A 81 -6.09 13.36 -16.55
N GLY A 82 -5.18 14.34 -16.68
CA GLY A 82 -5.26 15.62 -15.98
C GLY A 82 -4.62 15.64 -14.58
N ALA A 83 -3.69 14.74 -14.28
CA ALA A 83 -2.93 14.81 -13.05
C ALA A 83 -2.15 16.14 -12.98
N SER A 84 -2.23 16.79 -11.83
CA SER A 84 -1.65 18.13 -11.61
C SER A 84 -0.13 18.21 -11.75
N HIS A 85 0.56 17.06 -11.81
CA HIS A 85 2.01 17.00 -11.88
C HIS A 85 2.51 15.80 -12.69
N SER A 86 3.36 16.07 -13.69
CA SER A 86 4.14 15.08 -14.43
C SER A 86 5.52 14.89 -13.81
N PHE A 87 5.96 13.66 -13.52
CA PHE A 87 7.31 13.42 -12.97
C PHE A 87 8.07 12.33 -13.76
N PRO A 88 9.42 12.39 -13.82
CA PRO A 88 10.22 11.38 -14.50
C PRO A 88 9.94 9.98 -13.96
N LYS A 89 9.85 9.00 -14.88
CA LYS A 89 9.49 7.59 -14.64
C LYS A 89 10.40 6.96 -13.57
N PRO A 90 9.94 6.76 -12.32
CA PRO A 90 10.73 6.04 -11.34
C PRO A 90 10.47 4.53 -11.50
N GLU A 91 11.51 3.71 -11.33
CA GLU A 91 11.42 2.25 -11.34
C GLU A 91 10.49 1.68 -10.25
N ARG A 92 10.10 2.47 -9.24
CA ARG A 92 9.11 2.11 -8.21
C ARG A 92 8.32 3.33 -7.78
N VAL A 93 7.00 3.33 -8.00
CA VAL A 93 6.11 4.42 -7.55
C VAL A 93 5.18 3.93 -6.46
N LEU A 94 5.27 4.58 -5.30
CA LEU A 94 4.38 4.40 -4.17
C LEU A 94 3.09 5.23 -4.40
N ILE A 95 2.06 4.59 -4.94
CA ILE A 95 0.72 5.17 -5.19
C ILE A 95 -0.29 4.52 -4.23
N SER A 96 -1.26 5.29 -3.77
CA SER A 96 -2.43 4.83 -3.01
C SER A 96 -3.67 5.40 -3.65
N PHE A 97 -4.80 4.70 -3.62
CA PHE A 97 -6.02 5.15 -4.25
C PHE A 97 -7.24 4.77 -3.42
N GLY A 98 -8.29 5.57 -3.54
CA GLY A 98 -9.58 5.36 -2.87
C GLY A 98 -10.70 5.91 -3.74
N ALA A 99 -11.90 5.36 -3.57
CA ALA A 99 -13.09 5.84 -4.25
C ALA A 99 -13.95 6.68 -3.29
N THR A 100 -14.57 7.72 -3.83
CA THR A 100 -15.65 8.48 -3.20
C THR A 100 -16.78 8.63 -4.23
N ALA A 101 -17.92 9.18 -3.82
CA ALA A 101 -19.00 9.51 -4.75
C ALA A 101 -18.58 10.49 -5.86
N GLU A 102 -17.53 11.30 -5.64
CA GLU A 102 -17.00 12.24 -6.63
C GLU A 102 -16.15 11.54 -7.69
N GLY A 103 -15.45 10.46 -7.33
CA GLY A 103 -14.58 9.73 -8.24
C GLY A 103 -13.48 8.94 -7.57
N LEU A 104 -12.50 8.52 -8.38
CA LEU A 104 -11.31 7.83 -7.93
C LEU A 104 -10.23 8.86 -7.55
N HIS A 105 -9.91 8.94 -6.27
CA HIS A 105 -8.85 9.78 -5.74
C HIS A 105 -7.53 9.00 -5.79
N VAL A 106 -6.53 9.56 -6.46
CA VAL A 106 -5.20 8.97 -6.58
C VAL A 106 -4.21 9.81 -5.81
N TYR A 107 -3.50 9.17 -4.89
CA TYR A 107 -2.50 9.78 -4.01
C TYR A 107 -1.12 9.20 -4.25
N ARG A 108 -0.11 10.02 -4.03
CA ARG A 108 1.30 9.62 -4.09
C ARG A 108 2.00 9.98 -2.79
N ARG A 109 3.00 9.18 -2.40
CA ARG A 109 3.83 9.42 -1.19
C ARG A 109 2.94 9.59 0.07
N PHE A 110 3.27 10.54 0.96
CA PHE A 110 2.64 10.80 2.25
C PHE A 110 1.28 11.53 2.15
N GLY A 111 0.37 11.06 1.28
CA GLY A 111 -0.99 11.59 1.21
C GLY A 111 -1.18 12.81 0.30
N GLN A 112 -0.26 13.10 -0.63
CA GLN A 112 -0.48 14.14 -1.63
C GLN A 112 -1.41 13.61 -2.72
N ARG A 113 -2.60 14.22 -2.87
CA ARG A 113 -3.52 13.93 -3.98
C ARG A 113 -2.90 14.41 -5.29
N ILE A 114 -2.78 13.52 -6.27
CA ILE A 114 -2.18 13.82 -7.57
C ILE A 114 -3.20 13.84 -8.70
N ALA A 115 -4.30 13.09 -8.57
CA ALA A 115 -5.41 13.10 -9.51
C ALA A 115 -6.75 12.83 -8.79
N LEU A 116 -7.81 13.42 -9.33
CA LEU A 116 -9.20 13.05 -9.08
C LEU A 116 -9.79 12.67 -10.43
N LEU A 117 -10.21 11.41 -10.56
CA LEU A 117 -10.80 10.89 -11.78
C LEU A 117 -12.31 10.78 -11.57
N PRO A 118 -13.13 11.66 -12.19
CA PRO A 118 -14.56 11.75 -11.91
C PRO A 118 -15.29 10.42 -12.08
N ALA A 119 -16.22 10.10 -11.17
CA ALA A 119 -16.98 8.84 -11.21
C ALA A 119 -17.73 8.65 -12.55
N ASN A 120 -18.29 9.73 -13.10
CA ASN A 120 -18.99 9.72 -14.39
C ASN A 120 -18.09 9.44 -15.61
N ARG A 121 -16.77 9.40 -15.42
CA ARG A 121 -15.79 9.05 -16.45
C ARG A 121 -15.24 7.63 -16.26
N ILE A 122 -15.61 6.91 -15.21
CA ILE A 122 -15.15 5.55 -14.97
C ILE A 122 -16.14 4.58 -15.58
N ASP A 123 -15.75 3.99 -16.71
CA ASP A 123 -16.62 3.10 -17.48
C ASP A 123 -16.68 1.69 -16.88
N ASN A 124 -15.56 1.22 -16.33
CA ASN A 124 -15.46 -0.15 -15.80
C ASN A 124 -14.30 -0.31 -14.81
N ILE A 125 -14.41 -1.30 -13.92
CA ILE A 125 -13.40 -1.67 -12.93
C ILE A 125 -13.34 -3.20 -12.84
N TRP A 126 -12.15 -3.80 -12.88
CA TRP A 126 -11.97 -5.24 -12.68
C TRP A 126 -10.61 -5.57 -12.10
N LEU A 127 -10.48 -6.80 -11.59
CA LEU A 127 -9.21 -7.37 -11.16
C LEU A 127 -8.63 -8.21 -12.30
N GLU A 128 -7.34 -8.04 -12.58
CA GLU A 128 -6.61 -8.90 -13.51
C GLU A 128 -5.23 -9.24 -12.94
N ARG A 129 -4.68 -10.38 -13.37
CA ARG A 129 -3.30 -10.75 -13.07
C ARG A 129 -2.45 -10.32 -14.26
N ARG A 130 -1.46 -9.45 -14.03
CA ARG A 130 -0.60 -8.93 -15.09
C ARG A 130 0.85 -8.83 -14.63
N ALA A 131 1.77 -9.20 -15.51
CA ALA A 131 3.17 -8.84 -15.37
C ALA A 131 3.32 -7.33 -15.52
N LEU A 132 3.59 -6.62 -14.42
CA LEU A 132 3.91 -5.19 -14.48
C LEU A 132 5.36 -5.03 -14.94
N ALA A 133 5.74 -3.84 -15.41
CA ALA A 133 7.09 -3.49 -15.89
C ALA A 133 8.29 -3.88 -14.97
N THR A 134 8.05 -4.31 -13.73
CA THR A 134 9.03 -5.00 -12.87
C THR A 134 9.27 -6.50 -13.21
N GLY A 135 8.61 -7.05 -14.24
CA GLY A 135 8.76 -8.43 -14.71
C GLY A 135 8.07 -9.52 -13.87
N ARG A 136 7.42 -9.15 -12.76
CA ARG A 136 6.63 -10.07 -11.91
C ARG A 136 5.15 -9.89 -12.16
N GLU A 137 4.40 -11.00 -12.15
CA GLU A 137 2.94 -10.98 -12.18
C GLU A 137 2.36 -10.50 -10.84
N TYR A 138 1.51 -9.49 -10.91
CA TYR A 138 0.78 -8.94 -9.77
C TYR A 138 -0.73 -9.00 -10.03
N GLU A 139 -1.49 -9.07 -8.95
CA GLU A 139 -2.92 -8.78 -9.02
C GLU A 139 -3.11 -7.26 -9.02
N VAL A 140 -3.76 -6.75 -10.06
CA VAL A 140 -3.95 -5.33 -10.30
C VAL A 140 -5.42 -5.02 -10.41
N MET A 141 -5.83 -3.89 -9.82
CA MET A 141 -7.14 -3.31 -10.06
C MET A 141 -7.04 -2.38 -11.26
N THR A 142 -7.81 -2.68 -12.30
CA THR A 142 -7.81 -1.94 -13.56
C THR A 142 -9.09 -1.15 -13.72
N PHE A 143 -8.94 0.11 -14.10
CA PHE A 143 -9.99 1.06 -14.36
C PHE A 143 -9.98 1.42 -15.84
N THR A 144 -11.14 1.39 -16.50
CA THR A 144 -11.33 2.05 -17.80
C THR A 144 -11.88 3.43 -17.54
N ILE A 145 -11.14 4.46 -17.94
CA ILE A 145 -11.47 5.86 -17.68
C ILE A 145 -11.59 6.59 -19.02
N ARG A 146 -12.70 7.28 -19.21
CA ARG A 146 -12.98 8.11 -20.37
C ARG A 146 -12.31 9.48 -20.23
N HIS A 147 -11.48 9.83 -21.19
CA HIS A 147 -10.90 11.16 -21.30
C HIS A 147 -11.94 12.19 -21.79
N GLU A 148 -11.64 13.48 -21.65
CA GLU A 148 -12.53 14.57 -22.08
C GLU A 148 -12.80 14.56 -23.58
N THR A 149 -11.84 14.06 -24.36
CA THR A 149 -11.95 13.87 -25.81
C THR A 149 -12.80 12.66 -26.20
N GLY A 150 -13.35 11.92 -25.23
CA GLY A 150 -14.14 10.71 -25.44
C GLY A 150 -13.33 9.42 -25.60
N GLU A 151 -12.00 9.51 -25.64
CA GLU A 151 -11.11 8.33 -25.72
C GLU A 151 -11.02 7.62 -24.37
N SER A 152 -11.23 6.29 -24.34
CA SER A 152 -11.05 5.51 -23.12
C SER A 152 -9.58 5.09 -22.92
N ARG A 153 -9.07 5.28 -21.71
CA ARG A 153 -7.73 4.87 -21.28
C ARG A 153 -7.82 3.87 -20.13
N ARG A 154 -6.86 2.96 -20.06
CA ARG A 154 -6.75 1.99 -18.98
C ARG A 154 -5.77 2.50 -17.94
N LEU A 155 -6.17 2.45 -16.68
CA LEU A 155 -5.31 2.70 -15.53
C LEU A 155 -5.29 1.43 -14.68
N SER A 156 -4.14 0.77 -14.62
CA SER A 156 -3.96 -0.42 -13.79
C SER A 156 -3.10 -0.07 -12.57
N LEU A 157 -3.62 -0.33 -11.38
CA LEU A 157 -2.96 -0.06 -10.11
C LEU A 157 -2.75 -1.37 -9.37
N ALA A 158 -1.50 -1.66 -9.01
CA ALA A 158 -1.20 -2.85 -8.22
C ALA A 158 -1.81 -2.74 -6.82
N MET A 159 -2.51 -3.79 -6.42
CA MET A 159 -2.95 -3.95 -5.04
C MET A 159 -1.85 -4.71 -4.29
N PHE A 160 -1.33 -4.10 -3.23
CA PHE A 160 -0.34 -4.75 -2.38
C PHE A 160 -0.78 -4.63 -0.93
N SER A 161 -0.44 -5.65 -0.14
CA SER A 161 -0.67 -5.68 1.30
C SER A 161 0.49 -5.00 2.02
N PRO A 162 0.26 -3.85 2.70
CA PRO A 162 1.30 -3.17 3.47
C PRO A 162 1.60 -3.86 4.81
N GLY A 163 0.79 -4.85 5.24
CA GLY A 163 0.95 -5.56 6.53
C GLY A 163 2.10 -6.56 6.59
N LYS A 164 3.00 -6.53 5.61
CA LYS A 164 3.91 -7.62 5.33
C LYS A 164 5.30 -7.11 4.98
N LEU A 165 6.05 -6.79 6.04
CA LEU A 165 7.48 -7.11 6.10
C LEU A 165 7.74 -8.61 5.82
N CYS A 166 6.69 -9.46 5.76
CA CYS A 166 6.77 -10.90 5.53
C CYS A 166 5.74 -11.52 4.55
N MET A 167 5.46 -11.03 3.33
CA MET A 167 4.65 -11.73 2.27
C MET A 167 3.34 -12.51 2.68
N ILE A 168 2.13 -11.91 2.67
CA ILE A 168 0.84 -12.66 2.55
C ILE A 168 0.05 -11.89 1.50
N PRO A 169 -0.31 -12.54 0.39
CA PRO A 169 -1.23 -11.97 -0.59
C PRO A 169 -2.60 -11.74 0.05
N TYR A 170 -3.35 -10.75 -0.44
CA TYR A 170 -4.75 -10.63 -0.05
C TYR A 170 -5.48 -11.92 -0.40
N SER A 171 -6.45 -12.33 0.43
CA SER A 171 -7.29 -13.44 0.03
C SER A 171 -8.08 -13.03 -1.20
N PRO A 172 -8.31 -13.94 -2.18
CA PRO A 172 -9.13 -13.62 -3.35
C PRO A 172 -10.50 -13.07 -2.95
N LYS A 173 -11.08 -13.59 -1.86
CA LYS A 173 -12.34 -13.10 -1.28
C LYS A 173 -12.26 -11.63 -0.86
N TYR A 174 -11.19 -11.22 -0.18
CA TYR A 174 -11.00 -9.84 0.23
C TYR A 174 -10.87 -8.90 -0.98
N MET A 175 -10.14 -9.33 -2.02
CA MET A 175 -9.99 -8.52 -3.22
C MET A 175 -11.31 -8.35 -3.98
N GLN A 176 -12.11 -9.41 -4.08
CA GLN A 176 -13.45 -9.33 -4.67
C GLN A 176 -14.37 -8.40 -3.87
N ASN A 177 -14.30 -8.43 -2.53
CA ASN A 177 -15.05 -7.51 -1.69
C ASN A 177 -14.63 -6.05 -1.94
N ILE A 178 -13.32 -5.75 -1.97
CA ILE A 178 -12.84 -4.40 -2.32
C ILE A 178 -13.33 -4.00 -3.72
N LEU A 179 -13.25 -4.90 -4.71
CA LEU A 179 -13.74 -4.60 -6.06
C LEU A 179 -15.23 -4.21 -6.05
N ALA A 180 -16.05 -4.96 -5.29
CA ALA A 180 -17.47 -4.67 -5.15
C ALA A 180 -17.70 -3.30 -4.50
N GLU A 181 -17.00 -2.99 -3.39
CA GLU A 181 -17.09 -1.68 -2.72
C GLU A 181 -16.69 -0.52 -3.64
N PHE A 182 -15.64 -0.69 -4.44
CA PHE A 182 -15.22 0.31 -5.43
C PHE A 182 -16.26 0.51 -6.53
N ARG A 183 -16.83 -0.58 -7.06
CA ARG A 183 -17.88 -0.50 -8.08
C ARG A 183 -19.13 0.19 -7.57
N GLU A 184 -19.57 -0.18 -6.37
CA GLU A 184 -20.71 0.43 -5.69
C GLU A 184 -20.49 1.93 -5.49
N THR A 185 -19.36 2.32 -4.89
CA THR A 185 -19.03 3.72 -4.58
C THR A 185 -18.93 4.57 -5.84
N LEU A 186 -18.38 4.03 -6.93
CA LEU A 186 -18.21 4.74 -8.20
C LEU A 186 -19.42 4.64 -9.13
N GLY A 187 -20.49 3.93 -8.73
CA GLY A 187 -21.69 3.73 -9.55
C GLY A 187 -21.46 2.89 -10.82
N VAL A 188 -20.42 2.05 -10.83
CA VAL A 188 -20.06 1.20 -11.97
C VAL A 188 -20.84 -0.11 -11.89
N LYS A 189 -21.70 -0.37 -12.88
CA LYS A 189 -22.50 -1.60 -12.93
C LYS A 189 -21.62 -2.83 -13.16
N ASP A 190 -21.96 -3.94 -12.51
CA ASP A 190 -21.35 -5.22 -12.79
C ASP A 190 -21.55 -5.60 -14.27
N ARG A 191 -20.47 -6.02 -14.94
CA ARG A 191 -20.63 -6.74 -16.20
C ARG A 191 -21.36 -8.04 -15.90
N ALA A 192 -22.41 -8.32 -16.66
CA ALA A 192 -22.88 -9.69 -16.82
C ALA A 192 -21.67 -10.54 -17.23
N ALA A 193 -21.40 -11.59 -16.45
CA ALA A 193 -20.28 -12.50 -16.63
C ALA A 193 -20.33 -13.19 -18.00
#